data_AF-A0A432HWW8-F1
#
_entry.id   AF-A0A432HWW8-F1
#
_cell.length_a   1.000
_cell.length_b   1.000
_cell.length_c   1.000
_cell.angle_alpha   90.00
_cell.angle_beta   90.00
_cell.angle_gamma   90.00
#
_symmetry.space_group_name_H-M   'P 1'
#
loop_
_entity.id
_entity.type
_entity.pdbx_description
1 polymer ?
#
loop_
_entity_poly.entity_id
_entity_poly.type
_entity_poly.pdbx_seq_one_letter_code
_entity_poly.pdbx_strand_id
1 'polypeptide(L)'
;MRIALLVASITILSAGLAAQPASSLSATVREFVLVDAPGVALTHVQVVDGTGAPAASDQTIVLRAGRIAAVGPSDTVAVPGG
;
A
#
# COMPACT_ATOMS: atom_id res chain seq x y z
N MET A 1 -18.54 27.01 -27.96
CA MET A 1 -17.11 26.66 -27.79
C MET A 1 -16.56 26.95 -26.40
N ARG A 2 -16.90 28.09 -25.76
CA ARG A 2 -16.40 28.48 -24.42
C ARG A 2 -16.89 27.57 -23.27
N ILE A 3 -18.15 27.15 -23.32
CA ILE A 3 -18.77 26.26 -22.32
C ILE A 3 -18.22 24.83 -22.44
N ALA A 4 -17.99 24.34 -23.66
CA ALA A 4 -17.37 23.03 -23.89
C ALA A 4 -15.92 22.97 -23.38
N LEU A 5 -15.18 24.08 -23.49
CA LEU A 5 -13.83 24.20 -22.92
C LEU A 5 -13.85 24.16 -21.39
N LEU A 6 -14.80 24.84 -20.75
CA LEU A 6 -14.97 24.86 -19.28
C LEU A 6 -15.33 23.48 -18.71
N VAL A 7 -16.21 22.73 -19.39
CA VAL A 7 -16.58 21.36 -18.97
C VAL A 7 -15.39 20.41 -19.11
N ALA A 8 -14.62 20.50 -20.21
CA ALA A 8 -13.42 19.70 -20.41
C ALA A 8 -12.35 19.99 -19.34
N SER A 9 -12.18 21.26 -18.93
CA SER A 9 -11.25 21.63 -17.86
C SER A 9 -11.64 21.08 -16.49
N ILE A 10 -12.94 21.00 -16.17
CA ILE A 10 -13.43 20.43 -14.91
C ILE A 10 -13.22 18.91 -14.84
N THR A 11 -13.43 18.19 -15.95
CA THR A 11 -13.23 16.74 -16.00
C THR A 11 -11.76 16.32 -15.84
N ILE A 12 -10.82 17.15 -16.30
CA ILE A 12 -9.38 16.89 -16.15
C ILE A 12 -8.92 17.12 -14.70
N LEU A 13 -9.54 18.08 -13.99
CA LEU A 13 -9.18 18.41 -12.61
C LEU A 13 -9.63 17.35 -11.60
N SER A 14 -10.74 16.65 -11.85
CA SER A 14 -11.25 15.60 -10.95
C SER A 14 -10.41 14.32 -10.95
N ALA A 15 -9.64 14.04 -12.00
CA ALA A 15 -8.78 12.85 -12.08
C ALA A 15 -7.58 12.91 -11.10
N GLY A 16 -7.20 14.09 -10.62
CA GLY A 16 -6.08 14.27 -9.68
C GLY A 16 -6.42 14.04 -8.20
N LEU A 17 -7.70 13.91 -7.84
CA LEU A 17 -8.12 13.83 -6.43
C LEU A 17 -8.17 12.40 -5.86
N ALA A 18 -8.16 11.36 -6.70
CA ALA A 18 -8.36 9.97 -6.26
C ALA A 18 -7.08 9.25 -5.79
N ALA A 19 -5.93 9.93 -5.73
CA ALA A 19 -4.64 9.29 -5.45
C ALA A 19 -3.70 10.16 -4.60
N GLN A 20 -4.22 10.93 -3.65
CA GLN A 20 -3.36 11.55 -2.63
C GLN A 20 -2.75 10.43 -1.79
N PRO A 21 -1.42 10.19 -1.83
CA PRO A 21 -0.80 9.21 -0.94
C PRO A 21 -1.13 9.58 0.51
N ALA A 22 -1.21 8.55 1.37
CA ALA A 22 -1.42 8.75 2.80
C ALA A 22 -0.50 9.87 3.30
N SER A 23 -1.10 10.88 3.94
CA SER A 23 -0.48 12.06 4.58
C SER A 23 1.05 12.06 4.56
N SER A 24 1.66 13.01 3.85
CA SER A 24 3.12 13.12 3.81
C SER A 24 3.68 13.22 5.23
N LEU A 25 4.52 12.26 5.61
CA LEU A 25 5.21 12.28 6.88
C LEU A 25 6.07 13.55 6.98
N SER A 26 6.17 14.13 8.17
CA SER A 26 7.10 15.25 8.41
C SER A 26 8.55 14.80 8.24
N ALA A 27 9.47 15.74 8.00
CA ALA A 27 10.88 15.43 7.85
C ALA A 27 11.44 14.64 9.05
N THR A 28 11.11 15.08 10.27
CA THR A 28 11.52 14.40 11.51
C THR A 28 10.96 12.99 11.63
N VAL A 29 9.73 12.74 11.18
CA VAL A 29 9.14 11.38 11.26
C VAL A 29 9.76 10.46 10.21
N ARG A 30 10.12 10.99 9.04
CA ARG A 30 10.78 10.22 7.97
C ARG A 30 12.14 9.67 8.40
N GLU A 31 12.81 10.29 9.37
CA GLU A 31 14.06 9.75 9.95
C GLU A 31 13.88 8.38 10.63
N PHE A 32 12.64 8.03 11.02
CA PHE A 32 12.30 6.73 11.61
C PHE A 32 11.76 5.71 10.60
N VAL A 33 11.68 6.06 9.31
CA VAL A 33 11.14 5.18 8.26
C VAL A 33 12.27 4.61 7.41
N LEU A 34 12.50 3.31 7.55
CA LEU A 34 13.50 2.61 6.74
C LEU A 34 13.00 2.30 5.32
N VAL A 35 11.70 1.99 5.18
CA VAL A 35 11.09 1.57 3.90
C VAL A 35 9.85 2.41 3.64
N ASP A 36 9.90 3.24 2.60
CA ASP A 36 8.79 4.06 2.10
C ASP A 36 8.52 3.70 0.64
N ALA A 37 7.59 2.76 0.42
CA ALA A 37 7.29 2.21 -0.89
C ALA A 37 5.78 1.96 -1.05
N PRO A 38 5.22 2.06 -2.28
CA PRO A 38 3.79 1.85 -2.53
C PRO A 38 3.35 0.38 -2.29
N GLY A 39 4.31 -0.55 -2.34
CA GLY A 39 4.11 -1.96 -2.00
C GLY A 39 5.31 -2.49 -1.21
N VAL A 40 5.04 -3.30 -0.19
CA VAL A 40 6.06 -3.94 0.65
C VAL A 40 5.68 -5.41 0.81
N ALA A 41 6.66 -6.31 0.82
CA ALA A 41 6.45 -7.71 1.18
C ALA A 41 7.37 -8.09 2.34
N LEU A 42 6.77 -8.70 3.37
CA LEU A 42 7.51 -9.35 4.45
C LEU A 42 7.49 -10.85 4.17
N THR A 43 8.63 -11.44 3.82
CA THR A 43 8.74 -12.83 3.39
C THR A 43 9.29 -13.73 4.49
N HIS A 44 8.90 -15.01 4.49
CA HIS A 44 9.39 -16.02 5.42
C HIS A 44 9.20 -15.64 6.90
N VAL A 45 8.10 -14.97 7.21
CA VAL A 45 7.78 -14.52 8.57
C VAL A 45 6.95 -15.57 9.31
N GLN A 46 6.95 -15.47 10.64
CA GLN A 46 5.97 -16.13 11.49
C GLN A 46 4.84 -15.15 11.81
N VAL A 47 3.58 -15.55 11.57
CA VAL A 47 2.39 -14.70 11.77
C VAL A 47 1.66 -15.10 13.04
N VAL A 48 1.44 -14.11 13.90
CA VAL A 48 0.57 -14.19 15.07
C VAL A 48 -0.58 -13.21 14.84
N ASP A 49 -1.80 -13.71 14.62
CA ASP A 49 -2.93 -12.92 14.09
C ASP A 49 -3.92 -12.43 15.17
N GLY A 50 -3.68 -12.77 16.44
CA GLY A 50 -4.52 -12.36 17.57
C GLY A 50 -5.82 -13.15 17.73
N THR A 51 -6.09 -14.18 16.91
CA THR A 51 -7.28 -15.04 17.05
C THR A 51 -7.18 -16.06 18.17
N GLY A 52 -5.96 -16.26 18.71
CA GLY A 52 -5.65 -17.31 19.68
C GLY A 52 -5.25 -18.65 19.04
N ALA A 53 -5.28 -18.74 17.71
CA ALA A 53 -4.73 -19.88 16.98
C ALA A 53 -3.19 -19.94 17.11
N PRO A 54 -2.56 -21.13 16.89
CA PRO A 54 -1.11 -21.23 16.81
C PRO A 54 -0.52 -20.34 15.72
N ALA A 55 0.70 -19.85 15.94
CA ALA A 55 1.39 -19.00 14.98
C ALA A 55 1.67 -19.75 13.67
N ALA A 56 1.39 -19.11 12.53
CA ALA A 56 1.65 -19.68 11.21
C ALA A 56 3.09 -19.36 10.77
N SER A 57 3.91 -20.39 10.54
CA SER A 57 5.29 -20.23 10.07
C SER A 57 5.38 -20.09 8.55
N ASP A 58 6.50 -19.55 8.08
CA ASP A 58 6.86 -19.41 6.67
C ASP A 58 5.75 -18.78 5.81
N GLN A 59 5.30 -17.61 6.26
CA GLN A 59 4.29 -16.82 5.56
C GLN A 59 4.93 -15.64 4.85
N THR A 60 4.24 -15.15 3.83
CA THR A 60 4.49 -13.86 3.20
C THR A 60 3.29 -12.93 3.41
N ILE A 61 3.56 -11.70 3.84
CA ILE A 61 2.57 -10.63 3.99
C ILE A 61 2.87 -9.56 2.94
N VAL A 62 1.88 -9.26 2.10
CA VAL A 62 1.97 -8.16 1.12
C VAL A 62 1.18 -6.96 1.63
N LEU A 63 1.83 -5.81 1.72
CA LEU A 63 1.25 -4.54 2.07
C LEU A 63 1.14 -3.66 0.83
N ARG A 64 -0.02 -3.03 0.63
CA ARG A 64 -0.25 -2.03 -0.43
C ARG A 64 -1.12 -0.90 0.12
N ALA A 65 -0.73 0.34 -0.18
CA ALA A 65 -1.47 1.53 0.24
C ALA A 65 -1.86 1.53 1.74
N GLY A 66 -0.94 1.10 2.61
CA GLY A 66 -1.14 1.05 4.06
C GLY A 66 -2.08 -0.06 4.55
N ARG A 67 -2.45 -1.04 3.70
CA ARG A 67 -3.29 -2.19 4.06
C ARG A 67 -2.59 -3.50 3.76
N ILE A 68 -2.97 -4.54 4.50
CA ILE A 68 -2.62 -5.93 4.17
C ILE A 68 -3.44 -6.33 2.94
N ALA A 69 -2.75 -6.60 1.84
CA ALA A 69 -3.35 -7.03 0.58
C ALA A 69 -3.43 -8.57 0.48
N ALA A 70 -2.45 -9.28 1.04
CA ALA A 70 -2.42 -10.75 1.07
C ALA A 70 -1.60 -11.27 2.25
N VAL A 71 -1.97 -12.45 2.74
CA VAL A 71 -1.21 -13.26 3.70
C VAL A 71 -1.34 -14.72 3.28
N GLY A 72 -0.24 -15.48 3.29
CA GLY A 72 -0.27 -16.91 2.98
C GLY A 72 1.13 -17.54 2.93
N PRO A 73 1.23 -18.86 2.66
CA PRO A 73 2.51 -19.57 2.54
C PRO A 73 3.46 -18.90 1.54
N SER A 74 4.73 -18.78 1.90
CA SER A 74 5.73 -18.01 1.11
C SER A 74 5.92 -18.52 -0.31
N ASP A 75 5.69 -19.80 -0.56
CA ASP A 75 5.77 -20.43 -1.89
C ASP A 75 4.58 -20.12 -2.80
N THR A 76 3.49 -19.58 -2.25
CA THR A 76 2.23 -19.32 -2.99
C THR A 76 1.91 -17.84 -3.17
N VAL A 77 2.42 -16.96 -2.31
CA VAL A 77 2.09 -15.53 -2.34
C VAL A 77 3.00 -14.79 -3.31
N ALA A 78 2.42 -14.11 -4.29
CA ALA A 78 3.17 -13.31 -5.23
C ALA A 78 3.76 -12.04 -4.57
N VAL A 79 5.09 -11.94 -4.61
CA VAL A 79 5.83 -10.77 -4.14
C VAL A 79 5.82 -9.67 -5.21
N PRO A 80 5.47 -8.41 -4.88
CA PRO A 80 5.55 -7.29 -5.82
C PRO A 80 6.97 -7.11 -6.38
N GLY A 81 7.08 -6.73 -7.65
CA GLY A 81 8.34 -6.27 -8.22
C GLY A 81 8.81 -4.98 -7.51
N GLY A 82 10.13 -4.86 -7.33
CA GLY A 82 10.78 -3.68 -6.76
C GLY A 82 10.82 -2.49 -7.71
#